data_AF-C2BCN8-F1
#
_entry.id   AF-C2BCN8-F1
#
_cell.length_a   1.000
_cell.length_b   1.000
_cell.length_c   1.000
_cell.angle_alpha   90.00
_cell.angle_beta   90.00
_cell.angle_gamma   90.00
#
_symmetry.space_group_name_H-M   'P 1'
#
loop_
_entity.id
_entity.type
_entity.pdbx_description
1 polymer ?
#
loop_
_entity_poly.entity_id
_entity_poly.type
_entity_poly.pdbx_seq_one_letter_code
_entity_poly.pdbx_strand_id
1 'polypeptide(L)'
;MKLVIAEKPSVAASIAKVIGAKNRNNGYYEGNGYIVSWCVGHLVQMANPDVYDERYKKWRIEDLPIIPKEYKYEVTKTTKKQFNILKRLMNSNEVDTIINACDAGREGEAIFRLVYIMANCKKENETSLDFLNGRFFHKRRI
;
A
#
# COMPACT_ATOMS: atom_id res chain seq x y z
N MET A 1 -18.11 -1.20 4.63
CA MET A 1 -17.45 -2.28 3.84
C MET A 1 -16.01 -2.48 4.30
N LYS A 2 -15.43 -3.66 4.03
CA LYS A 2 -14.03 -3.97 4.39
C LYS A 2 -13.14 -3.92 3.15
N LEU A 3 -12.03 -3.18 3.21
CA LEU A 3 -11.06 -3.07 2.12
C LEU A 3 -9.85 -3.98 2.41
N VAL A 4 -9.65 -5.00 1.57
CA VAL A 4 -8.49 -5.89 1.61
C VAL A 4 -7.47 -5.44 0.58
N ILE A 5 -6.21 -5.30 0.99
CA ILE A 5 -5.11 -4.85 0.13
C ILE A 5 -4.03 -5.92 0.07
N ALA A 6 -3.80 -6.48 -1.11
CA ALA A 6 -2.75 -7.47 -1.35
C ALA A 6 -1.50 -6.85 -1.98
N GLU A 7 -0.38 -7.58 -1.97
CA GLU A 7 0.89 -7.19 -2.60
C GLU A 7 0.81 -7.06 -4.13
N LYS A 8 0.08 -7.98 -4.76
CA LYS A 8 0.08 -8.18 -6.22
C LYS A 8 -1.30 -8.61 -6.74
N PRO A 9 -1.60 -8.35 -8.04
CA PRO A 9 -2.92 -8.63 -8.62
C PRO A 9 -3.35 -10.10 -8.51
N SER A 10 -2.41 -11.04 -8.65
CA SER A 10 -2.70 -12.47 -8.61
C SER A 10 -3.21 -12.92 -7.24
N VAL A 11 -2.61 -12.42 -6.15
CA VAL A 11 -3.03 -12.73 -4.77
C VAL A 11 -4.40 -12.12 -4.50
N ALA A 12 -4.64 -10.88 -4.92
CA ALA A 12 -5.95 -10.25 -4.77
C ALA A 12 -7.06 -10.99 -5.53
N ALA A 13 -6.79 -11.52 -6.73
CA ALA A 13 -7.76 -12.32 -7.47
C ALA A 13 -8.12 -13.61 -6.73
N SER A 14 -7.15 -14.30 -6.14
CA SER A 14 -7.38 -15.49 -5.31
C SER A 14 -8.23 -15.16 -4.08
N ILE A 15 -7.90 -14.07 -3.37
CA ILE A 15 -8.67 -13.61 -2.20
C ILE A 15 -10.10 -13.23 -2.61
N ALA A 16 -10.27 -12.48 -3.69
CA ALA A 16 -11.58 -12.05 -4.17
C ALA A 16 -12.48 -13.25 -4.50
N LYS A 17 -11.92 -14.32 -5.08
CA LYS A 17 -12.63 -15.57 -5.37
C LYS A 17 -13.13 -16.27 -4.11
N VAL A 18 -12.29 -16.36 -3.07
CA VAL A 18 -12.63 -17.01 -1.79
C VAL A 18 -13.67 -16.22 -1.01
N ILE A 19 -13.52 -14.89 -0.97
CA ILE A 19 -14.41 -14.00 -0.21
C ILE A 19 -15.74 -13.74 -0.95
N GLY A 20 -15.81 -14.03 -2.25
CA GLY A 20 -17.01 -13.82 -3.06
C GLY A 20 -17.16 -12.40 -3.63
N ALA A 21 -16.05 -11.65 -3.75
CA ALA A 21 -16.00 -10.36 -4.43
C ALA A 21 -15.93 -10.57 -5.95
N LYS A 22 -17.09 -10.84 -6.57
CA LYS A 22 -17.20 -11.25 -7.98
C LYS A 22 -17.21 -10.08 -8.97
N ASN A 23 -17.54 -8.87 -8.54
CA ASN A 23 -17.62 -7.71 -9.44
C ASN A 23 -16.22 -7.15 -9.66
N ARG A 24 -15.71 -7.26 -10.89
CA ARG A 24 -14.39 -6.72 -11.26
C ARG A 24 -14.52 -5.29 -11.72
N ASN A 25 -13.80 -4.40 -11.06
CA ASN A 25 -13.67 -2.99 -11.41
C ASN A 25 -12.22 -2.68 -11.82
N ASN A 26 -11.98 -1.44 -12.27
CA ASN A 26 -10.64 -1.00 -12.64
C ASN A 26 -9.76 -0.81 -11.38
N GLY A 27 -8.92 -1.80 -11.10
CA GLY A 27 -7.95 -1.79 -9.99
C GLY A 27 -8.44 -2.39 -8.67
N TYR A 28 -9.63 -2.98 -8.64
CA TYR A 28 -10.18 -3.68 -7.47
C TYR A 28 -11.32 -4.63 -7.85
N TYR A 29 -11.64 -5.55 -6.95
CA TYR A 29 -12.85 -6.37 -6.95
C TYR A 29 -13.78 -5.92 -5.84
N GLU A 30 -15.07 -6.14 -6.03
CA GLU A 30 -16.12 -5.79 -5.07
C GLU A 30 -17.16 -6.90 -4.97
N GLY A 31 -17.71 -7.09 -3.78
CA GLY A 31 -18.85 -7.97 -3.55
C GLY A 31 -18.83 -8.57 -2.15
N ASN A 32 -19.97 -9.11 -1.74
CA ASN A 32 -20.15 -9.73 -0.42
C ASN A 32 -19.77 -8.81 0.77
N GLY A 33 -19.86 -7.49 0.60
CA GLY A 33 -19.46 -6.50 1.61
C GLY A 33 -17.95 -6.21 1.68
N TYR A 34 -17.16 -6.78 0.78
CA TYR A 34 -15.71 -6.60 0.68
C TYR A 34 -15.32 -5.88 -0.61
N ILE A 35 -14.24 -5.10 -0.50
CA ILE A 35 -13.49 -4.54 -1.62
C ILE A 35 -12.10 -5.16 -1.55
N VAL A 36 -11.64 -5.80 -2.62
CA VAL A 36 -10.31 -6.42 -2.69
C VAL A 36 -9.48 -5.71 -3.74
N SER A 37 -8.43 -5.01 -3.32
CA SER A 37 -7.49 -4.31 -4.20
C SER A 37 -6.06 -4.80 -3.96
N TRP A 38 -5.11 -4.27 -4.72
CA TRP A 38 -3.73 -4.71 -4.71
C TRP A 38 -2.75 -3.59 -4.98
N CYS A 39 -1.54 -3.76 -4.45
CA CYS A 39 -0.34 -3.07 -4.87
C CYS A 39 0.25 -3.71 -6.15
N VAL A 40 1.20 -3.03 -6.77
CA VAL A 40 1.99 -3.57 -7.89
C VAL A 40 3.45 -3.48 -7.45
N GLY A 41 3.82 -4.33 -6.49
CA GLY A 41 5.08 -4.19 -5.76
C GLY A 41 5.16 -2.85 -5.01
N HIS A 42 6.31 -2.20 -5.07
CA HIS A 42 6.52 -0.88 -4.47
C HIS A 42 5.80 0.21 -5.29
N LEU A 43 4.62 0.63 -4.83
CA LEU A 43 3.92 1.81 -5.38
C LEU A 43 4.60 3.13 -4.96
N VAL A 44 5.31 3.07 -3.84
CA VAL A 44 6.02 4.18 -3.21
C VAL A 44 7.48 3.78 -3.12
N GLN A 45 8.37 4.67 -3.57
CA GLN A 45 9.81 4.50 -3.55
C GLN A 45 10.45 5.65 -2.77
N MET A 46 11.70 5.48 -2.36
CA MET A 46 12.49 6.60 -1.84
C MET A 46 12.67 7.64 -2.95
N ALA A 47 12.56 8.91 -2.57
CA ALA A 47 12.82 10.01 -3.48
C ALA A 47 14.30 10.01 -3.89
N ASN A 48 14.56 10.42 -5.12
CA ASN A 48 15.92 10.58 -5.60
C ASN A 48 16.69 11.68 -4.83
N PRO A 49 18.03 11.62 -4.77
CA PRO A 49 18.87 12.61 -4.09
C PRO A 49 18.57 14.07 -4.48
N ASP A 50 18.22 14.33 -5.74
CA ASP A 50 17.89 15.67 -6.25
C ASP A 50 16.65 16.30 -5.59
N VAL A 51 15.77 15.48 -4.98
CA VAL A 51 14.60 15.96 -4.23
C VAL A 51 15.01 16.51 -2.85
N TYR A 52 16.18 16.16 -2.35
CA TYR A 52 16.71 16.68 -1.08
C TYR A 52 17.48 17.98 -1.28
N ASP A 53 18.29 18.06 -2.33
CA ASP A 53 19.06 19.25 -2.70
C ASP A 53 19.39 19.20 -4.21
N GLU A 54 19.20 20.32 -4.92
CA GLU A 54 19.49 20.41 -6.35
C GLU A 54 20.96 20.10 -6.67
N ARG A 55 21.89 20.30 -5.72
CA ARG A 55 23.30 19.95 -5.88
C ARG A 55 23.51 18.47 -6.20
N TYR A 56 22.65 17.60 -5.67
CA TYR A 56 22.73 16.15 -5.85
C TYR A 56 22.23 15.67 -7.22
N LYS A 57 21.75 16.58 -8.07
CA LYS A 57 21.41 16.27 -9.46
C LYS A 57 22.64 15.86 -10.29
N LYS A 58 23.83 16.35 -9.91
CA LYS A 58 25.11 15.93 -10.49
C LYS A 58 25.88 15.13 -9.45
N TRP A 59 26.34 13.95 -9.83
CA TRP A 59 27.12 13.09 -8.95
C TRP A 59 28.52 13.67 -8.74
N ARG A 60 28.88 13.91 -7.48
CA ARG A 60 30.22 14.36 -7.07
C ARG A 60 30.66 13.52 -5.87
N ILE A 61 31.94 13.16 -5.82
CA ILE A 61 32.50 12.36 -4.72
C ILE A 61 32.46 13.16 -3.41
N GLU A 62 32.66 14.48 -3.48
CA GLU A 62 32.66 15.41 -2.35
C GLU A 62 31.31 15.48 -1.61
N ASP A 63 30.22 15.16 -2.31
CA ASP A 63 28.86 15.18 -1.76
C ASP A 63 28.48 13.85 -1.08
N LEU A 64 29.34 12.83 -1.14
CA LEU A 64 29.11 11.52 -0.56
C LEU A 64 29.72 11.42 0.85
N PRO A 65 29.06 10.73 1.80
CA PRO A 65 27.77 10.07 1.67
C PRO A 65 26.59 11.03 1.80
N ILE A 66 25.55 10.85 0.97
CA ILE A 66 24.29 11.58 1.09
C ILE A 66 23.42 10.89 2.13
N ILE A 67 23.29 11.49 3.32
CA ILE A 67 22.47 10.97 4.42
C ILE A 67 21.42 12.03 4.77
N PRO A 68 20.18 11.90 4.25
CA PRO A 68 19.10 12.82 4.57
C PRO A 68 18.75 12.79 6.07
N LYS A 69 18.40 13.94 6.64
CA LYS A 69 17.84 14.02 8.00
C LYS A 69 16.44 13.39 8.08
N GLU A 70 15.67 13.55 7.02
CA GLU A 70 14.33 12.99 6.86
C GLU A 70 14.24 12.32 5.50
N TYR A 71 13.79 11.06 5.45
CA TYR A 71 13.61 10.34 4.19
C TYR A 71 12.32 10.79 3.50
N LYS A 72 12.44 11.19 2.24
CA LYS A 72 11.31 11.55 1.39
C LYS A 72 10.91 10.34 0.55
N TYR A 73 9.61 10.21 0.32
CA TYR A 73 9.04 9.14 -0.49
C TYR A 73 8.22 9.72 -1.64
N GLU A 74 8.28 9.08 -2.79
CA GLU A 74 7.53 9.47 -3.98
C GLU A 74 6.75 8.27 -4.54
N VAL A 75 5.61 8.57 -5.17
CA VAL A 75 4.81 7.56 -5.87
C VAL A 75 5.40 7.36 -7.26
N THR A 76 5.72 6.11 -7.62
CA THR A 76 6.31 5.80 -8.92
C THR A 76 5.35 6.18 -10.05
N LYS A 77 5.84 6.87 -11.08
CA LYS A 77 5.01 7.42 -12.18
C LYS A 77 4.17 6.34 -12.87
N THR A 78 4.74 5.16 -13.10
CA THR A 78 4.08 4.03 -13.76
C THR A 78 2.91 3.47 -12.96
N THR A 79 3.02 3.47 -11.62
CA THR A 79 2.04 2.86 -10.72
C THR A 79 1.11 3.88 -10.07
N LYS A 80 1.27 5.17 -10.38
CA LYS A 80 0.47 6.29 -9.88
C LYS A 80 -1.03 6.09 -10.07
N LYS A 81 -1.46 5.50 -11.17
CA LYS A 81 -2.88 5.20 -11.43
C LYS A 81 -3.45 4.25 -10.37
N GLN A 82 -2.73 3.17 -10.06
CA GLN A 82 -3.15 2.20 -9.05
C GLN A 82 -3.09 2.80 -7.65
N PHE A 83 -2.06 3.58 -7.34
CA PHE A 83 -1.97 4.31 -6.08
C PHE A 83 -3.16 5.25 -5.87
N ASN A 84 -3.57 6.01 -6.89
CA ASN A 84 -4.73 6.90 -6.78
C ASN A 84 -6.04 6.14 -6.54
N ILE A 85 -6.19 4.95 -7.13
CA ILE A 85 -7.34 4.06 -6.88
C ILE A 85 -7.34 3.63 -5.41
N LEU A 86 -6.21 3.12 -4.90
CA LEU A 86 -6.07 2.73 -3.50
C LEU A 86 -6.32 3.91 -2.56
N LYS A 87 -5.74 5.08 -2.83
CA LYS A 87 -5.93 6.29 -2.03
C LYS A 87 -7.41 6.68 -1.94
N ARG A 88 -8.15 6.60 -3.06
CA ARG A 88 -9.60 6.86 -3.07
C ARG A 88 -10.36 5.82 -2.25
N LEU A 89 -10.05 4.54 -2.41
CA LEU A 89 -10.73 3.45 -1.68
C LEU A 89 -10.47 3.54 -0.17
N MET A 90 -9.21 3.74 0.24
CA MET A 90 -8.82 3.89 1.64
C MET A 90 -9.54 5.05 2.32
N ASN A 91 -9.74 6.16 1.60
CA ASN A 91 -10.41 7.36 2.12
C ASN A 91 -11.93 7.39 1.86
N SER A 92 -12.51 6.41 1.17
CA SER A 92 -13.96 6.36 0.94
C SER A 92 -14.72 6.17 2.26
N ASN A 93 -15.79 6.93 2.49
CA ASN A 93 -16.63 6.78 3.69
C ASN A 93 -17.31 5.39 3.76
N GLU A 94 -17.40 4.67 2.65
CA GLU A 94 -18.00 3.34 2.59
C GLU A 94 -17.07 2.25 3.16
N VAL A 95 -15.78 2.55 3.37
CA VAL A 95 -14.80 1.61 3.91
C VAL A 95 -14.61 1.86 5.40
N ASP A 96 -15.00 0.91 6.24
CA ASP A 96 -14.90 1.04 7.70
C ASP A 96 -13.59 0.44 8.25
N THR A 97 -13.02 -0.52 7.52
CA THR A 97 -11.86 -1.31 7.96
C THR A 97 -10.93 -1.55 6.80
N ILE A 98 -9.62 -1.39 7.04
CA ILE A 98 -8.57 -1.69 6.07
C ILE A 98 -7.82 -2.93 6.57
N ILE A 99 -7.67 -3.89 5.67
CA ILE A 99 -7.07 -5.18 5.93
C ILE A 99 -5.78 -5.29 5.12
N ASN A 100 -4.65 -5.41 5.84
CA ASN A 100 -3.37 -5.73 5.21
C ASN A 100 -3.32 -7.23 4.89
N ALA A 101 -3.28 -7.54 3.60
CA ALA A 101 -3.15 -8.88 3.04
C ALA A 101 -1.90 -8.99 2.13
N CYS A 102 -0.87 -8.19 2.40
CA CYS A 102 0.47 -8.40 1.86
C CYS A 102 1.14 -9.61 2.52
N ASP A 103 2.24 -10.07 1.92
CA ASP A 103 3.03 -11.19 2.46
C ASP A 103 3.41 -10.94 3.93
N ALA A 104 3.38 -11.99 4.75
CA ALA A 104 3.60 -11.96 6.20
C ALA A 104 5.09 -11.78 6.57
N GLY A 105 5.77 -10.82 5.95
CA GLY A 105 7.17 -10.46 6.16
C GLY A 105 7.37 -8.95 6.27
N ARG A 106 8.60 -8.54 6.61
CA ARG A 106 8.97 -7.12 6.76
C ARG A 106 8.69 -6.29 5.51
N GLU A 107 9.03 -6.85 4.34
CA GLU A 107 8.81 -6.19 3.04
C GLU A 107 7.31 -5.98 2.75
N GLY A 108 6.48 -7.00 2.99
CA GLY A 108 5.03 -6.91 2.76
C GLY A 108 4.38 -5.85 3.66
N GLU A 109 4.77 -5.80 4.93
CA GLU A 109 4.35 -4.74 5.85
C GLU A 109 4.84 -3.36 5.40
N ALA A 110 6.10 -3.24 4.95
CA ALA A 110 6.66 -1.98 4.46
C ALA A 110 5.91 -1.44 3.24
N ILE A 111 5.59 -2.30 2.27
CA ILE A 111 4.81 -1.93 1.08
C ILE A 111 3.45 -1.37 1.50
N PHE A 112 2.71 -2.09 2.34
CA PHE A 112 1.40 -1.64 2.80
C PHE A 112 1.50 -0.33 3.58
N ARG A 113 2.43 -0.24 4.54
CA ARG A 113 2.58 0.90 5.44
C ARG A 113 2.94 2.18 4.69
N LEU A 114 3.85 2.09 3.71
CA LEU A 114 4.22 3.23 2.87
C LEU A 114 3.02 3.75 2.06
N VAL A 115 2.23 2.85 1.48
CA VAL A 115 1.02 3.23 0.73
C VAL A 115 -0.01 3.86 1.65
N TYR A 116 -0.23 3.28 2.84
CA TYR A 116 -1.18 3.79 3.83
C TYR A 116 -0.81 5.22 4.29
N ILE A 117 0.48 5.45 4.60
CA ILE A 117 1.00 6.77 5.00
C ILE A 117 0.87 7.76 3.84
N MET A 118 1.31 7.40 2.63
CA MET A 118 1.23 8.29 1.46
C MET A 118 -0.21 8.57 1.01
N ALA A 119 -1.14 7.65 1.26
CA ALA A 119 -2.57 7.85 1.04
C ALA A 119 -3.20 8.81 2.06
N ASN A 120 -2.47 9.18 3.12
CA ASN A 120 -2.93 10.00 4.25
C ASN A 120 -4.21 9.44 4.88
N CYS A 121 -4.31 8.11 4.95
CA CYS A 121 -5.48 7.47 5.54
C CYS A 121 -5.44 7.62 7.06
N LYS A 122 -6.56 8.06 7.65
CA LYS A 122 -6.68 8.29 9.11
C LYS A 122 -7.47 7.21 9.84
N LYS A 123 -7.89 6.16 9.16
CA LYS A 123 -8.80 5.15 9.74
C LYS A 123 -8.07 4.27 10.73
N GLU A 124 -8.56 4.25 11.96
CA GLU A 124 -7.93 3.57 13.10
C GLU A 124 -8.07 2.05 13.06
N ASN A 125 -9.04 1.53 12.29
CA ASN A 125 -9.32 0.10 12.17
C ASN A 125 -8.40 -0.57 11.14
N GLU A 126 -7.12 -0.71 11.49
CA GLU A 126 -6.13 -1.50 10.77
C GLU A 126 -6.12 -2.93 11.32
N THR A 127 -6.43 -3.91 10.46
CA THR A 127 -6.40 -5.34 10.84
C THR A 127 -5.49 -6.08 9.88
N SER A 128 -4.49 -6.81 10.36
CA SER A 128 -3.66 -7.63 9.49
C SER A 128 -4.28 -9.00 9.33
N LEU A 129 -4.24 -9.54 8.11
CA LEU A 129 -4.65 -10.91 7.84
C LEU A 129 -3.46 -11.83 8.10
N ASP A 130 -3.62 -12.82 8.99
CA ASP A 130 -2.64 -13.90 9.11
C ASP A 130 -3.04 -15.02 8.13
N PHE A 131 -2.36 -15.06 6.99
CA PHE A 131 -2.59 -16.06 5.94
C PHE A 131 -2.33 -17.49 6.40
N LEU A 132 -1.49 -17.70 7.42
CA LEU A 132 -1.16 -19.03 7.92
C LEU A 132 -2.30 -19.66 8.73
N ASN A 133 -3.10 -18.84 9.39
CA ASN A 133 -4.14 -19.30 10.32
C ASN A 133 -5.57 -18.97 9.85
N GLY A 134 -5.73 -18.24 8.74
CA GLY A 134 -7.04 -17.81 8.26
C GLY A 134 -7.78 -16.89 9.25
N ARG A 135 -7.06 -16.24 10.16
CA ARG A 135 -7.62 -15.37 11.21
C ARG A 135 -7.20 -13.93 10.99
N PHE A 136 -8.16 -13.03 11.22
CA PHE A 136 -7.92 -11.59 11.28
C PHE A 136 -7.35 -11.23 12.65
N PHE A 137 -6.24 -10.51 12.71
CA PHE A 137 -5.68 -10.00 13.96
C PHE A 137 -5.68 -8.47 13.94
N HIS A 138 -6.23 -7.87 15.00
CA HIS A 138 -6.21 -6.43 15.19
C HIS A 138 -4.79 -6.02 15.63
N LYS A 139 -4.04 -5.32 14.78
CA LYS A 139 -2.77 -4.73 15.20
C LYS A 139 -3.08 -3.43 15.92
N ARG A 140 -2.82 -3.36 17.23
CA ARG A 140 -2.73 -2.06 17.92
C ARG A 140 -1.55 -1.31 17.30
N ARG A 141 -1.76 -0.03 16.96
CA ARG A 141 -0.70 0.89 16.54
C ARG A 141 0.51 0.73 17.49
N ILE A 142 1.67 0.45 16.92
CA ILE A 142 2.97 0.65 17.60
C ILE A 142 3.26 2.15 17.55
#